data_AF-A0A1J4WXA7-F1
#
_entry.id   AF-A0A1J4WXA7-F1
#
_cell.length_a   1.000
_cell.length_b   1.000
_cell.length_c   1.000
_cell.angle_alpha   90.00
_cell.angle_beta   90.00
_cell.angle_gamma   90.00
#
_symmetry.space_group_name_H-M   'P 1'
#
loop_
_entity.id
_entity.type
_entity.pdbx_description
1 polymer ?
#
loop_
_entity_poly.entity_id
_entity_poly.type
_entity_poly.pdbx_seq_one_letter_code
_entity_poly.pdbx_strand_id
1 'polypeptide(L)'
;MELQTFAQITGILVLLIGIPLLVKGDATVAFVQEFMQSTLHMRCSGALIVVLSVLTLKEGYSIGTDPAGLIRVVAWLGFIKGITAAWRPDVLKGLSERMLNDASIRPIFGIVSIAMGGLLLYGSQLV
;
A
#
# COMPACT_ATOMS: atom_id res chain seq x y z
N MET A 1 -6.69 5.54 -15.48
CA MET A 1 -6.98 6.31 -14.26
C MET A 1 -5.84 7.25 -14.08
N GLU A 2 -6.14 8.54 -13.95
CA GLU A 2 -5.13 9.58 -13.83
C GLU A 2 -4.14 9.28 -12.68
N LEU A 3 -2.86 9.54 -12.94
CA LEU A 3 -1.78 9.32 -11.98
C LEU A 3 -1.99 10.11 -10.70
N GLN A 4 -2.53 11.32 -10.80
CA GLN A 4 -2.93 12.14 -9.67
C GLN A 4 -3.92 11.41 -8.76
N THR A 5 -5.03 10.88 -9.32
CA THR A 5 -6.04 10.16 -8.54
C THR A 5 -5.47 8.91 -7.89
N PHE A 6 -4.65 8.14 -8.61
CA PHE A 6 -3.99 6.95 -8.04
C PHE A 6 -3.10 7.30 -6.85
N ALA A 7 -2.28 8.33 -7.00
CA ALA A 7 -1.34 8.78 -5.98
C ALA A 7 -2.08 9.33 -4.75
N GLN A 8 -3.19 10.05 -4.94
CA GLN A 8 -4.03 10.52 -3.84
C GLN A 8 -4.67 9.37 -3.07
N ILE A 9 -5.33 8.44 -3.75
CA ILE A 9 -5.97 7.28 -3.11
C ILE A 9 -4.93 6.46 -2.35
N THR A 10 -3.83 6.11 -3.02
CA THR A 10 -2.77 5.29 -2.42
C THR A 10 -2.10 6.01 -1.26
N GLY A 11 -1.81 7.31 -1.40
CA GLY A 11 -1.22 8.13 -0.36
C GLY A 11 -2.10 8.18 0.90
N ILE A 12 -3.40 8.43 0.73
CA ILE A 12 -4.37 8.44 1.84
C ILE A 12 -4.44 7.05 2.50
N LEU A 13 -4.56 5.97 1.74
CA LEU A 13 -4.62 4.61 2.29
C LEU A 13 -3.37 4.26 3.12
N VAL A 14 -2.19 4.66 2.64
CA VAL A 14 -0.94 4.44 3.37
C VAL A 14 -0.90 5.27 4.65
N LEU A 15 -1.36 6.53 4.63
CA LEU A 15 -1.43 7.38 5.82
C LEU A 15 -2.43 6.87 6.86
N LEU A 16 -3.58 6.34 6.41
CA LEU A 16 -4.59 5.75 7.27
C LEU A 16 -4.07 4.57 8.09
N ILE A 17 -3.02 3.89 7.63
CA ILE A 17 -2.34 2.83 8.39
C ILE A 17 -1.11 3.38 9.12
N GLY A 18 -0.30 4.20 8.45
CA GLY A 18 0.97 4.70 8.96
C GLY A 18 0.84 5.58 10.20
N ILE A 19 -0.15 6.49 10.22
CA ILE A 19 -0.36 7.39 11.37
C ILE A 19 -0.82 6.60 12.60
N PRO A 20 -1.88 5.77 12.53
CA PRO A 20 -2.27 4.95 13.68
C PRO A 20 -1.18 3.97 14.12
N LEU A 21 -0.36 3.45 13.20
CA LEU A 21 0.74 2.55 13.57
C LEU A 21 1.79 3.24 14.46
N LEU A 22 2.00 4.55 14.32
CA LEU A 22 2.89 5.32 15.19
C LEU A 22 2.23 5.75 16.51
N VAL A 23 0.95 6.12 16.48
CA VAL A 23 0.24 6.65 17.66
C VAL A 23 -0.31 5.54 18.56
N LYS A 24 -0.85 4.47 17.95
CA LYS A 24 -1.45 3.30 18.59
C LYS A 24 -1.02 2.01 17.88
N GLY A 25 0.28 1.72 17.93
CA GLY A 25 0.88 0.58 17.25
C GLY A 25 0.19 -0.75 17.52
N ASP A 26 0.00 -1.13 18.78
CA ASP A 26 -0.62 -2.42 19.14
C ASP A 26 -2.06 -2.56 18.62
N ALA A 27 -2.88 -1.53 18.80
CA ALA A 27 -4.28 -1.55 18.32
C ALA A 27 -4.34 -1.60 16.78
N THR A 28 -3.43 -0.91 16.10
CA THR A 28 -3.34 -0.93 14.64
C THR A 28 -2.89 -2.29 14.12
N VAL A 29 -1.91 -2.91 14.78
CA VAL A 29 -1.47 -4.27 14.45
C VAL A 29 -2.61 -5.27 14.65
N ALA A 30 -3.34 -5.20 15.77
CA ALA A 30 -4.49 -6.06 16.03
C ALA A 30 -5.56 -5.90 14.95
N PHE A 31 -5.91 -4.66 14.57
CA PHE A 31 -6.85 -4.38 13.50
C PHE A 31 -6.40 -4.95 12.15
N VAL A 32 -5.13 -4.76 11.78
CA VAL A 32 -4.58 -5.30 10.52
C VAL A 32 -4.57 -6.84 10.54
N GLN A 33 -4.22 -7.45 11.67
CA GLN A 33 -4.24 -8.90 11.83
C GLN A 33 -5.66 -9.46 11.73
N GLU A 34 -6.65 -8.83 12.36
CA GLU A 34 -8.06 -9.21 12.26
C GLU A 34 -8.55 -9.14 10.80
N PHE A 35 -8.25 -8.05 10.10
CA PHE A 35 -8.57 -7.91 8.67
C PHE A 35 -7.95 -9.03 7.83
N MET A 36 -6.70 -9.39 8.10
CA MET A 36 -5.98 -10.45 7.39
C MET A 36 -6.43 -11.87 7.73
N GLN A 37 -7.15 -12.09 8.83
CA GLN A 37 -7.67 -13.42 9.16
C GLN A 37 -8.79 -13.84 8.18
N SER A 38 -9.50 -12.88 7.59
CA SER A 38 -10.51 -13.14 6.58
C SER A 38 -9.90 -13.25 5.19
N THR A 39 -9.86 -14.47 4.66
CA THR A 39 -9.42 -14.73 3.28
C THR A 39 -10.22 -13.91 2.28
N LEU A 40 -11.53 -13.74 2.49
CA LEU A 40 -12.38 -12.96 1.60
C LEU A 40 -11.95 -11.48 1.57
N HIS A 41 -11.68 -10.87 2.73
CA HIS A 41 -11.23 -9.48 2.81
C HIS A 41 -9.89 -9.27 2.11
N MET A 42 -8.92 -10.17 2.31
CA MET A 42 -7.64 -10.12 1.61
C MET A 42 -7.82 -10.27 0.09
N ARG A 43 -8.72 -11.17 -0.34
CA ARG A 43 -8.99 -11.38 -1.76
C ARG A 43 -9.62 -10.18 -2.43
N CYS A 44 -10.67 -9.61 -1.81
CA CYS A 44 -11.35 -8.44 -2.33
C CYS A 44 -10.46 -7.21 -2.33
N SER A 45 -9.72 -6.94 -1.25
CA SER A 45 -8.78 -5.82 -1.19
C SER A 45 -7.63 -5.96 -2.18
N GLY A 46 -7.08 -7.17 -2.33
CA GLY A 46 -6.06 -7.48 -3.33
C GLY A 46 -6.57 -7.24 -4.75
N ALA A 47 -7.77 -7.74 -5.08
CA ALA A 47 -8.38 -7.56 -6.40
C ALA A 47 -8.65 -6.08 -6.70
N LEU A 48 -9.13 -5.33 -5.70
CA LEU A 48 -9.32 -3.88 -5.82
C LEU A 48 -7.99 -3.16 -6.14
N ILE A 49 -6.92 -3.48 -5.40
CA ILE A 49 -5.59 -2.90 -5.66
C ILE A 49 -5.11 -3.25 -7.07
N VAL A 50 -5.30 -4.49 -7.52
CA VAL A 50 -4.95 -4.90 -8.89
C VAL A 50 -5.69 -4.06 -9.91
N VAL A 51 -7.00 -3.87 -9.75
CA VAL A 51 -7.80 -3.04 -10.66
C VAL A 51 -7.27 -1.61 -10.70
N LEU A 52 -7.03 -0.98 -9.54
CA LEU A 52 -6.49 0.37 -9.47
C LEU A 52 -5.13 0.47 -10.18
N SER A 53 -4.21 -0.44 -9.89
CA SER A 53 -2.88 -0.46 -10.51
C SER A 53 -2.95 -0.68 -12.02
N VAL A 54 -3.78 -1.61 -12.51
CA VAL A 54 -3.93 -1.85 -13.95
C VAL A 54 -4.52 -0.63 -14.65
N LEU A 55 -5.53 0.00 -14.07
CA LEU A 55 -6.14 1.20 -14.63
C LEU A 55 -5.14 2.36 -14.71
N THR A 56 -4.22 2.48 -13.77
CA THR A 56 -3.14 3.48 -13.81
C THR A 56 -2.06 3.12 -14.84
N LEU A 57 -1.61 1.87 -14.88
CA LEU A 57 -0.53 1.43 -15.76
C LEU A 57 -0.95 1.34 -17.24
N LYS A 58 -2.25 1.15 -17.52
CA LYS A 58 -2.79 1.10 -18.88
C LYS A 58 -2.54 2.39 -19.67
N GLU A 59 -2.56 3.54 -19.00
CA GLU A 59 -2.33 4.86 -19.62
C GLU A 59 -0.84 5.18 -19.80
N GLY A 60 0.05 4.45 -19.12
CA GLY A 60 1.49 4.56 -19.26
C GLY A 60 2.23 3.71 -18.23
N TYR A 61 2.91 2.66 -18.70
CA TYR A 61 3.60 1.70 -17.83
C TYR A 61 5.10 1.97 -17.66
N SER A 62 5.67 2.85 -18.50
CA SER A 62 7.10 3.15 -18.50
C SER A 62 7.51 3.95 -17.27
N ILE A 63 8.60 3.52 -16.63
CA ILE A 63 9.16 4.17 -15.44
C ILE A 63 10.23 5.16 -15.88
N GLY A 64 9.96 6.45 -15.71
CA GLY A 64 10.92 7.54 -15.89
C GLY A 64 11.61 7.93 -14.58
N THR A 65 12.48 8.95 -14.64
CA THR A 65 13.14 9.56 -13.47
C THR A 65 12.36 10.74 -12.88
N ASP A 66 11.21 11.06 -13.46
CA ASP A 66 10.31 12.13 -13.08
C ASP A 66 9.27 11.65 -12.03
N PRO A 67 8.52 12.57 -11.38
CA PRO A 67 7.53 12.20 -10.37
C PRO A 67 6.48 11.19 -10.86
N ALA A 68 6.08 11.25 -12.15
CA ALA A 68 5.16 10.28 -12.72
C ALA A 68 5.79 8.88 -12.79
N GLY A 69 7.08 8.79 -13.13
CA GLY A 69 7.85 7.55 -13.07
C GLY A 69 7.83 6.90 -11.70
N LEU A 70 8.03 7.68 -10.63
CA LEU A 70 7.99 7.17 -9.24
C LEU A 70 6.59 6.65 -8.87
N ILE A 71 5.52 7.36 -9.23
CA ILE A 71 4.14 6.92 -8.98
C ILE A 71 3.85 5.61 -9.74
N ARG A 72 4.37 5.45 -10.96
CA ARG A 72 4.26 4.20 -11.73
C ARG A 72 5.01 3.04 -11.08
N VAL A 73 6.16 3.27 -10.46
CA VAL A 73 6.84 2.24 -9.64
C VAL A 73 5.92 1.79 -8.51
N VAL A 74 5.29 2.73 -7.80
CA VAL A 74 4.33 2.40 -6.74
C VAL A 74 3.13 1.64 -7.29
N ALA A 75 2.62 2.00 -8.48
CA ALA A 75 1.54 1.28 -9.14
C ALA A 75 1.93 -0.17 -9.47
N TRP A 76 3.15 -0.41 -9.96
CA TRP A 76 3.69 -1.76 -10.18
C TRP A 76 3.84 -2.57 -8.89
N LEU A 77 4.39 -1.96 -7.83
CA LEU A 77 4.47 -2.60 -6.51
C LEU A 77 3.08 -2.94 -5.97
N GLY A 78 2.13 -2.02 -6.13
CA GLY A 78 0.71 -2.23 -5.82
C GLY A 78 0.13 -3.39 -6.59
N PHE A 79 0.40 -3.50 -7.89
CA PHE A 79 -0.08 -4.60 -8.74
C PHE A 79 0.43 -5.96 -8.25
N ILE A 80 1.74 -6.08 -8.01
CA ILE A 80 2.37 -7.32 -7.50
C ILE A 80 1.80 -7.68 -6.12
N LYS A 81 1.70 -6.70 -5.23
CA LYS A 81 1.14 -6.90 -3.88
C LYS A 81 -0.34 -7.28 -3.94
N GLY A 82 -1.11 -6.67 -4.82
CA GLY A 82 -2.52 -6.95 -5.05
C GLY A 82 -2.74 -8.36 -5.58
N ILE A 83 -1.94 -8.83 -6.55
CA ILE A 83 -1.98 -10.22 -7.03
C ILE A 83 -1.66 -11.17 -5.88
N THR A 84 -0.62 -10.87 -5.11
CA THR A 84 -0.22 -11.71 -3.98
C THR A 84 -1.35 -11.80 -2.95
N ALA A 85 -1.96 -10.66 -2.57
CA ALA A 85 -3.10 -10.62 -1.65
C ALA A 85 -4.33 -11.38 -2.19
N ALA A 86 -4.61 -11.27 -3.49
CA ALA A 86 -5.81 -11.85 -4.10
C ALA A 86 -5.73 -13.34 -4.40
N TRP A 87 -4.57 -13.84 -4.83
CA TRP A 87 -4.43 -15.25 -5.22
C TRP A 87 -3.59 -16.07 -4.24
N ARG A 88 -2.75 -15.45 -3.42
CA ARG A 88 -1.91 -16.12 -2.41
C ARG A 88 -1.92 -15.37 -1.06
N PRO A 89 -3.10 -15.17 -0.44
CA PRO A 89 -3.22 -14.40 0.80
C PRO A 89 -2.33 -14.92 1.94
N ASP A 90 -2.11 -16.23 2.01
CA ASP A 90 -1.27 -16.86 3.06
C ASP A 90 0.18 -16.36 3.04
N VAL A 91 0.73 -16.06 1.85
CA VAL A 91 2.09 -15.53 1.70
C VAL A 91 2.18 -14.14 2.32
N LEU A 92 1.20 -13.28 2.03
CA LEU A 92 1.16 -11.93 2.57
C LEU A 92 0.87 -11.94 4.06
N LYS A 93 0.04 -12.88 4.53
CA LYS A 93 -0.25 -13.05 5.95
C LYS A 93 1.00 -13.39 6.76
N GLY A 94 1.75 -14.41 6.32
CA GLY A 94 2.97 -14.81 7.02
C GLY A 94 4.05 -13.72 7.03
N LEU A 95 4.17 -12.93 5.96
CA LEU A 95 5.12 -11.82 5.91
C LEU A 95 4.71 -10.68 6.86
N SER A 96 3.44 -10.29 6.82
CA SER A 96 2.88 -9.26 7.71
C SER A 96 2.95 -9.67 9.17
N GLU A 97 2.67 -10.92 9.52
CA GLU A 97 2.80 -11.42 10.91
C GLU A 97 4.25 -11.32 11.41
N ARG A 98 5.24 -11.69 10.58
CA ARG A 98 6.65 -11.57 10.95
C ARG A 98 7.07 -10.12 11.17
N MET A 99 6.63 -9.21 10.31
CA MET A 99 7.02 -7.80 10.37
C MET A 99 6.29 -7.03 11.47
N LEU A 100 4.98 -7.25 11.61
CA LEU A 100 4.16 -6.51 12.55
C LEU A 100 4.29 -7.03 13.98
N ASN A 101 4.70 -8.28 14.21
CA ASN A 101 4.91 -8.77 15.57
C ASN A 101 6.21 -8.25 16.20
N ASP A 102 7.20 -7.86 15.39
CA ASP A 102 8.45 -7.27 15.88
C ASP A 102 8.24 -5.79 16.30
N ALA A 103 8.24 -5.56 17.62
CA ALA A 103 8.02 -4.24 18.21
C ALA A 103 9.05 -3.18 17.78
N SER A 104 10.28 -3.58 17.47
CA SER A 104 11.34 -2.65 17.02
C SER A 104 11.13 -2.21 15.57
N ILE A 105 10.48 -3.04 14.76
CA ILE A 105 10.26 -2.79 13.33
C ILE A 105 8.99 -1.97 13.08
N ARG A 106 7.96 -2.10 13.93
CA ARG A 106 6.70 -1.34 13.83
C ARG A 106 6.86 0.18 13.64
N PRO A 107 7.63 0.91 14.48
CA PRO A 107 7.76 2.35 14.32
C PRO A 107 8.48 2.73 13.01
N ILE A 108 9.43 1.92 12.55
CA ILE A 108 10.09 2.13 11.25
C ILE A 108 9.06 2.03 10.13
N PHE A 109 8.19 1.02 10.15
CA PHE A 109 7.10 0.91 9.17
C PHE A 109 6.12 2.08 9.21
N GLY A 110 5.78 2.57 10.40
CA GLY A 110 4.93 3.74 10.55
C GLY A 110 5.56 4.98 9.92
N ILE A 111 6.84 5.25 10.20
CA ILE A 111 7.59 6.38 9.62
C ILE A 111 7.68 6.26 8.10
N VAL A 112 8.06 5.08 7.59
CA VAL A 112 8.17 4.82 6.15
C VAL A 112 6.81 4.99 5.47
N SER A 113 5.73 4.51 6.10
CA SER A 113 4.37 4.69 5.58
C SER A 113 3.98 6.16 5.52
N ILE A 114 4.26 6.95 6.56
CA ILE A 114 3.96 8.39 6.56
C ILE A 114 4.77 9.12 5.49
N ALA A 115 6.07 8.84 5.39
CA ALA A 115 6.93 9.43 4.37
C ALA A 115 6.44 9.08 2.96
N MET A 116 6.12 7.81 2.70
CA MET A 116 5.61 7.36 1.40
C MET A 116 4.25 7.99 1.07
N GLY A 117 3.33 8.04 2.05
CA GLY A 117 2.03 8.68 1.89
C GLY A 117 2.14 10.17 1.59
N GLY A 118 3.01 10.88 2.32
CA GLY A 118 3.31 12.30 2.08
C GLY A 118 3.94 12.54 0.70
N LEU A 119 4.89 11.70 0.30
CA LEU A 119 5.53 11.77 -1.02
C LEU A 119 4.54 11.49 -2.16
N LEU A 120 3.61 10.55 -1.99
CA LEU A 120 2.56 10.28 -2.97
C LEU A 120 1.58 11.45 -3.10
N LEU A 121 1.17 12.04 -1.98
CA LEU A 121 0.30 13.22 -1.99
C LEU A 121 0.99 14.42 -2.62
N TYR A 122 2.25 14.67 -2.27
CA TYR A 122 3.04 15.73 -2.90
C TYR A 122 3.25 15.47 -4.39
N GLY A 123 3.64 14.25 -4.75
CA GLY A 123 3.82 13.83 -6.14
C GLY A 123 2.54 13.97 -6.96
N SER A 124 1.37 13.75 -6.36
CA SER A 124 0.07 13.94 -7.03
C SER A 124 -0.23 15.39 -7.43
N GLN A 125 0.46 16.37 -6.83
CA GLN A 125 0.35 17.78 -7.22
C GLN A 125 1.28 18.16 -8.37
N LEU A 126 2.19 17.25 -8.76
CA LEU A 126 3.20 17.45 -9.79
C LEU A 126 2.88 16.72 -11.10
N VAL A 127 1.82 15.91 -11.13
CA VAL A 127 1.41 15.08 -12.29
C VAL A 127 -0.06 15.25 -12.61
#